data_AF-A0A8S3J0D3-F1
#
_entry.id   AF-A0A8S3J0D3-F1
#
_cell.length_a   1.000
_cell.length_b   1.000
_cell.length_c   1.000
_cell.angle_alpha   90.00
_cell.angle_beta   90.00
_cell.angle_gamma   90.00
#
_symmetry.space_group_name_H-M   'P 1'
#
loop_
_entity.id
_entity.type
_entity.pdbx_description
1 polymer ?
#
loop_
_entity_poly.entity_id
_entity_poly.type
_entity_poly.pdbx_seq_one_letter_code
_entity_poly.pdbx_strand_id
1 'polypeptide(L)'
;MDTQYFHIVKDGVEIMTVFAYIFTYMPWLITRKEYADLTDIRRENKFNSKLFLPPVSQEFRKRVDMYNSIVKDVYGCYIENVTKYLRSIKTDREETLPFSNISFSERSDYDDGTFEYNLHHHQSQQINNPSISPFASLSGLTHERFMSNYNATMGSWDLAYNLDFSPKVVPYVDIDCRDHTNTAYHLNSYALDFFKQGSEQSLIAENELSPGDTYNLLLDIHLVLSSVKTSLE
;
A
#
# COMPACT_ATOMS: atom_id res chain seq x y z
N MET A 1 -0.53 -11.46 17.54
CA MET A 1 -0.33 -10.03 17.88
C MET A 1 -0.08 -9.93 19.37
N ASP A 2 0.94 -9.19 19.78
CA ASP A 2 1.29 -9.02 21.20
C ASP A 2 0.25 -8.10 21.86
N THR A 3 -0.62 -8.67 22.70
CA THR A 3 -1.82 -8.03 23.27
C THR A 3 -1.51 -6.99 24.35
N GLN A 4 -0.24 -6.77 24.68
CA GLN A 4 0.20 -5.85 25.72
C GLN A 4 -0.11 -4.36 25.43
N TYR A 5 -0.46 -3.98 24.19
CA TYR A 5 -0.76 -2.59 23.83
C TYR A 5 -2.18 -2.12 24.08
N PHE A 6 -3.15 -3.03 24.11
CA PHE A 6 -4.51 -2.65 24.50
C PHE A 6 -4.60 -2.23 25.97
N HIS A 7 -3.57 -2.53 26.78
CA HIS A 7 -3.44 -2.02 28.15
C HIS A 7 -2.87 -0.60 28.23
N ILE A 8 -2.26 -0.09 27.15
CA ILE A 8 -1.63 1.24 27.08
C ILE A 8 -2.59 2.28 26.47
N VAL A 9 -3.43 1.87 25.52
CA VAL A 9 -4.47 2.72 24.94
C VAL A 9 -5.68 2.77 25.86
N LYS A 10 -5.79 3.82 26.68
CA LYS A 10 -6.88 3.98 27.67
C LYS A 10 -8.15 4.63 27.11
N ASP A 11 -8.12 5.14 25.89
CA ASP A 11 -9.23 5.86 25.27
C ASP A 11 -9.78 5.10 24.05
N GLY A 12 -11.08 4.78 24.06
CA GLY A 12 -11.75 4.12 22.95
C GLY A 12 -11.66 4.90 21.63
N VAL A 13 -11.49 6.23 21.71
CA VAL A 13 -11.28 7.08 20.52
C VAL A 13 -9.94 6.81 19.85
N GLU A 14 -8.89 6.55 20.61
CA GLU A 14 -7.56 6.26 20.06
C GLU A 14 -7.55 4.87 19.41
N ILE A 15 -8.18 3.88 20.04
CA ILE A 15 -8.39 2.55 19.45
C ILE A 15 -9.14 2.66 18.13
N MET A 16 -10.23 3.42 18.11
CA MET A 16 -11.04 3.57 16.89
C MET A 16 -10.31 4.33 15.80
N THR A 17 -9.45 5.29 16.16
CA THR A 17 -8.59 5.99 15.20
C THR A 17 -7.64 5.01 14.53
N VAL A 18 -7.00 4.12 15.31
CA VAL A 18 -6.15 3.05 14.76
C VAL A 18 -6.93 2.13 13.83
N PHE A 19 -8.12 1.69 14.23
CA PHE A 19 -8.95 0.83 13.37
C PHE A 19 -9.38 1.52 12.08
N ALA A 20 -9.66 2.83 12.11
CA ALA A 20 -9.96 3.56 10.90
C ALA A 20 -8.76 3.55 9.92
N TYR A 21 -7.54 3.78 10.41
CA TYR A 21 -6.34 3.69 9.55
C TYR A 21 -6.13 2.31 8.94
N ILE A 22 -6.47 1.24 9.65
CA ILE A 22 -6.23 -0.13 9.19
C ILE A 22 -7.34 -0.63 8.27
N PHE A 23 -8.59 -0.22 8.47
CA PHE A 23 -9.74 -0.91 7.88
C PHE A 23 -10.63 -0.03 7.00
N THR A 24 -10.56 1.29 7.11
CA THR A 24 -11.57 2.18 6.50
C THR A 24 -11.05 2.84 5.23
N TYR A 25 -10.27 2.12 4.42
CA TYR A 25 -9.59 2.55 3.19
C TYR A 25 -10.49 3.33 2.20
N MET A 26 -10.77 4.60 2.52
CA MET A 26 -11.52 5.54 1.71
C MET A 26 -10.68 6.80 1.54
N PRO A 27 -9.73 6.78 0.59
CA PRO A 27 -8.86 7.91 0.33
C PRO A 27 -9.64 9.06 -0.29
N TRP A 28 -9.39 10.27 0.20
CA TRP A 28 -9.76 11.50 -0.49
C TRP A 28 -8.55 12.03 -1.25
N LEU A 29 -8.71 12.18 -2.56
CA LEU A 29 -7.74 12.82 -3.43
C LEU A 29 -7.86 14.34 -3.24
N ILE A 30 -7.33 14.84 -2.13
CA ILE A 30 -7.36 16.26 -1.76
C ILE A 30 -5.92 16.75 -1.65
N THR A 31 -5.58 17.78 -2.42
CA THR A 31 -4.27 18.44 -2.32
C THR A 31 -4.14 19.20 -1.00
N ARG A 32 -2.91 19.46 -0.54
CA ARG A 32 -2.68 20.20 0.72
C ARG A 32 -3.34 21.58 0.77
N LYS A 33 -3.52 22.24 -0.39
CA LYS A 33 -4.17 23.54 -0.49
C LYS A 33 -5.69 23.41 -0.33
N GLU A 34 -6.30 22.48 -1.05
CA GLU A 34 -7.72 22.15 -0.93
C GLU A 34 -8.07 21.67 0.48
N TYR A 35 -7.16 20.95 1.15
CA TYR A 35 -7.32 20.55 2.54
C TYR A 35 -7.52 21.75 3.47
N ALA A 36 -6.66 22.76 3.37
CA ALA A 36 -6.73 23.95 4.23
C ALA A 36 -8.06 24.70 3.99
N ASP A 37 -8.38 24.93 2.71
CA ASP A 37 -9.62 25.61 2.30
C ASP A 37 -10.86 24.86 2.79
N LEU A 38 -10.91 23.52 2.64
CA LEU A 38 -11.99 22.67 3.16
C LEU A 38 -12.09 22.71 4.68
N THR A 39 -10.97 22.66 5.40
CA THR A 39 -10.99 22.74 6.86
C THR A 39 -11.51 24.08 7.38
N ASP A 40 -11.19 25.18 6.69
CA ASP A 40 -11.63 26.52 7.09
C ASP A 40 -13.10 26.75 6.75
N ILE A 41 -13.55 26.38 5.55
CA ILE A 41 -14.99 26.37 5.18
C ILE A 41 -15.80 25.60 6.20
N ARG A 42 -15.30 24.45 6.66
CA ARG A 42 -16.04 23.62 7.62
C ARG A 42 -16.09 24.21 9.02
N ARG A 43 -15.03 24.91 9.44
CA ARG A 43 -15.02 25.66 10.71
C ARG A 43 -16.00 26.83 10.67
N GLU A 44 -16.06 27.56 9.58
CA GLU A 44 -17.01 28.66 9.37
C GLU A 44 -18.46 28.17 9.44
N ASN A 45 -18.74 27.02 8.82
CA ASN A 45 -20.06 26.38 8.84
C ASN A 45 -20.37 25.59 10.12
N LYS A 46 -19.45 25.56 11.11
CA LYS A 46 -19.60 24.87 12.41
C LYS A 46 -19.99 23.40 12.31
N PHE A 47 -19.43 22.66 11.34
CA PHE A 47 -19.61 21.21 11.29
C PHE A 47 -18.96 20.54 12.51
N ASN A 48 -19.61 19.52 13.05
CA ASN A 48 -19.13 18.79 14.22
C ASN A 48 -18.16 17.66 13.82
N SER A 49 -18.35 17.13 12.62
CA SER A 49 -17.58 16.03 12.05
C SER A 49 -16.26 16.50 11.48
N LYS A 50 -15.18 15.81 11.84
CA LYS A 50 -13.89 16.01 11.19
C LYS A 50 -13.91 15.13 9.95
N LEU A 51 -13.76 15.70 8.76
CA LEU A 51 -13.80 14.92 7.51
C LEU A 51 -12.58 14.00 7.37
N PHE A 52 -11.44 14.40 7.96
CA PHE A 52 -10.16 13.73 7.81
C PHE A 52 -9.71 13.04 9.09
N LEU A 53 -9.14 11.84 8.93
CA LEU A 53 -8.55 11.12 10.05
C LEU A 53 -7.44 11.96 10.70
N PRO A 54 -7.45 12.07 12.05
CA PRO A 54 -6.41 12.77 12.77
C PRO A 54 -5.10 11.99 12.71
N PRO A 55 -3.94 12.66 12.83
CA PRO A 55 -2.65 11.97 12.84
C PRO A 55 -2.58 10.98 14.00
N VAL A 56 -2.05 9.79 13.71
CA VAL A 56 -1.77 8.74 14.70
C VAL A 56 -0.56 9.09 15.57
N SER A 57 -0.47 8.43 16.73
CA SER A 57 0.68 8.57 17.62
C SER A 57 1.97 8.05 16.95
N GLN A 58 3.11 8.64 17.33
CA GLN A 58 4.41 8.22 16.82
C GLN A 58 4.74 6.77 17.18
N GLU A 59 4.23 6.30 18.32
CA GLU A 59 4.38 4.92 18.78
C GLU A 59 3.62 3.93 17.89
N PHE A 60 2.37 4.25 17.53
CA PHE A 60 1.60 3.46 16.58
C PHE A 60 2.29 3.39 15.22
N ARG A 61 2.78 4.53 14.72
CA ARG A 61 3.53 4.59 13.47
C ARG A 61 4.73 3.65 13.47
N LYS A 62 5.57 3.69 14.53
CA LYS A 62 6.72 2.78 14.66
C LYS A 62 6.32 1.30 14.61
N ARG A 63 5.18 0.95 15.21
CA ARG A 63 4.66 -0.43 15.20
C ARG A 63 4.16 -0.86 13.83
N VAL A 64 3.49 0.04 13.11
CA VAL A 64 3.07 -0.22 11.74
C VAL A 64 4.28 -0.33 10.82
N ASP A 65 5.30 0.51 10.97
CA ASP A 65 6.55 0.38 10.21
C ASP A 65 7.22 -0.99 10.45
N MET A 66 7.28 -1.43 11.70
CA MET A 66 7.79 -2.76 12.06
C MET A 66 6.95 -3.89 11.47
N TYR A 67 5.62 -3.80 11.58
CA TYR A 67 4.69 -4.78 10.99
C TYR A 67 4.84 -4.86 9.48
N ASN A 68 4.86 -3.70 8.81
CA ASN A 68 5.05 -3.59 7.37
C ASN A 68 6.41 -4.15 6.93
N SER A 69 7.46 -4.01 7.74
CA SER A 69 8.75 -4.65 7.50
C SER A 69 8.61 -6.18 7.48
N ILE A 70 7.92 -6.76 8.46
CA ILE A 70 7.68 -8.21 8.53
C ILE A 70 6.88 -8.68 7.32
N VAL A 71 5.81 -7.96 6.95
CA VAL A 71 5.00 -8.28 5.77
C VAL A 71 5.86 -8.27 4.51
N LYS A 72 6.71 -7.26 4.34
CA LYS A 72 7.64 -7.16 3.20
C LYS A 72 8.63 -8.32 3.18
N ASP A 73 9.20 -8.70 4.31
CA ASP A 73 10.16 -9.80 4.38
C ASP A 73 9.49 -11.13 3.98
N VAL A 74 8.31 -11.41 4.52
CA VAL A 74 7.57 -12.65 4.25
C VAL A 74 7.11 -12.72 2.79
N TYR A 75 6.43 -11.67 2.31
CA TYR A 75 5.93 -11.65 0.93
C TYR A 75 7.06 -11.52 -0.08
N GLY A 76 8.12 -10.77 0.23
CA GLY A 76 9.34 -10.70 -0.58
C GLY A 76 9.97 -12.09 -0.75
N CYS A 77 10.17 -12.83 0.35
CA CYS A 77 10.65 -14.21 0.31
C CYS A 77 9.74 -15.13 -0.51
N TYR A 78 8.42 -15.00 -0.36
CA TYR A 78 7.46 -15.77 -1.16
C TYR A 78 7.64 -15.50 -2.65
N ILE A 79 7.67 -14.24 -3.06
CA ILE A 79 7.78 -13.87 -4.48
C ILE A 79 9.13 -14.28 -5.04
N GLU A 80 10.22 -14.12 -4.30
CA GLU A 80 11.53 -14.62 -4.68
C GLU A 80 11.48 -16.13 -4.96
N ASN A 81 10.89 -16.90 -4.05
CA ASN A 81 10.83 -18.36 -4.17
C ASN A 81 9.94 -18.80 -5.34
N VAL A 82 8.79 -18.16 -5.53
CA VAL A 82 7.91 -18.39 -6.69
C VAL A 82 8.66 -18.03 -7.98
N THR A 83 9.38 -16.91 -8.01
CA THR A 83 10.15 -16.49 -9.19
C THR A 83 11.26 -17.49 -9.51
N LYS A 84 12.03 -17.94 -8.51
CA LYS A 84 13.05 -18.99 -8.66
C LYS A 84 12.43 -20.30 -9.17
N TYR A 85 11.30 -20.71 -8.62
CA TYR A 85 10.57 -21.89 -9.05
C TYR A 85 10.07 -21.78 -10.49
N LEU A 86 9.38 -20.69 -10.84
CA LEU A 86 8.87 -20.44 -12.19
C LEU A 86 9.99 -20.43 -13.24
N ARG A 87 11.15 -19.84 -12.91
CA ARG A 87 12.35 -19.89 -13.77
C ARG A 87 12.94 -21.30 -13.90
N SER A 88 12.79 -22.15 -12.89
CA SER A 88 13.26 -23.54 -12.93
C SER A 88 12.40 -24.46 -13.79
N ILE A 89 11.09 -24.14 -13.94
CA ILE A 89 10.15 -24.95 -14.73
C ILE A 89 9.87 -24.39 -16.13
N LYS A 90 10.02 -23.07 -16.36
CA LYS A 90 9.94 -22.46 -17.70
C LYS A 90 11.31 -22.59 -18.38
N THR A 91 11.41 -23.59 -19.26
CA THR A 91 12.58 -23.76 -20.14
C THR A 91 12.57 -22.77 -21.31
N ASP A 92 11.39 -22.32 -21.75
CA ASP A 92 11.25 -21.24 -22.71
C ASP A 92 11.48 -19.92 -21.98
N ARG A 93 12.76 -19.54 -21.95
CA ARG A 93 13.17 -18.25 -21.43
C ARG A 93 12.45 -17.19 -22.25
N GLU A 94 11.72 -16.29 -21.60
CA GLU A 94 11.17 -15.08 -22.22
C GLU A 94 12.33 -14.13 -22.56
N GLU A 95 13.20 -14.58 -23.47
CA GLU A 95 14.38 -13.90 -23.96
C GLU A 95 14.06 -13.03 -25.16
N THR A 96 12.80 -13.00 -25.61
CA THR A 96 12.36 -12.17 -26.72
C THR A 96 11.35 -11.15 -26.21
N LEU A 97 11.63 -9.87 -26.44
CA LEU A 97 10.70 -8.80 -26.10
C LEU A 97 9.43 -8.90 -26.97
N PRO A 98 8.22 -8.85 -26.39
CA PRO A 98 6.98 -9.20 -27.10
C PRO A 98 6.57 -8.21 -28.20
N PHE A 99 7.04 -6.97 -28.14
CA PHE A 99 6.69 -5.93 -29.12
C PHE A 99 7.79 -5.61 -30.12
N SER A 100 9.06 -5.68 -29.69
CA SER A 100 10.20 -5.42 -30.57
C SER A 100 10.77 -6.68 -31.21
N ASN A 101 10.37 -7.87 -30.73
CA ASN A 101 10.93 -9.16 -31.12
C ASN A 101 12.46 -9.25 -30.99
N ILE A 102 13.05 -8.40 -30.15
CA ILE A 102 14.49 -8.43 -29.85
C ILE A 102 14.74 -9.61 -28.93
N SER A 103 15.52 -10.57 -29.42
CA SER A 103 16.06 -11.66 -28.61
C SER A 103 17.33 -11.20 -27.88
N PHE A 104 17.41 -11.45 -26.58
CA PHE A 104 18.58 -11.20 -25.74
C PHE A 104 19.25 -12.51 -25.27
N SER A 105 18.82 -13.68 -25.77
CA SER A 105 19.47 -14.99 -25.57
C SER A 105 20.88 -15.07 -26.13
N GLU A 106 21.13 -14.32 -27.20
CA GLU A 106 22.25 -14.55 -28.10
C GLU A 106 23.46 -13.71 -27.68
N ARG A 107 24.62 -14.37 -27.52
CA ARG A 107 25.89 -13.66 -27.53
C ARG A 107 26.10 -13.13 -28.92
N SER A 108 26.11 -11.83 -29.02
CA SER A 108 26.23 -11.08 -30.26
C SER A 108 27.48 -10.23 -30.21
N ASP A 109 27.98 -9.95 -31.40
CA ASP A 109 29.08 -9.04 -31.67
C ASP A 109 28.60 -7.58 -31.56
N TYR A 110 27.74 -7.27 -30.56
CA TYR A 110 27.20 -5.94 -30.36
C TYR A 110 28.30 -4.97 -29.95
N ASP A 111 28.31 -3.79 -30.58
CA ASP A 111 29.16 -2.68 -30.14
C ASP A 111 28.83 -2.29 -28.70
N ASP A 112 29.87 -2.04 -27.92
CA ASP A 112 29.77 -1.59 -26.53
C ASP A 112 28.89 -0.34 -26.45
N GLY A 113 27.85 -0.40 -25.60
CA GLY A 113 26.87 0.68 -25.42
C GLY A 113 25.62 0.64 -26.29
N THR A 114 25.48 -0.32 -27.22
CA THR A 114 24.20 -0.53 -27.93
C THR A 114 23.08 -0.99 -26.98
N PHE A 115 21.83 -0.79 -27.36
CA PHE A 115 20.68 -1.15 -26.53
C PHE A 115 20.64 -2.66 -26.24
N GLU A 116 20.92 -3.45 -27.27
CA GLU A 116 20.94 -4.91 -27.22
C GLU A 116 22.12 -5.44 -26.39
N TYR A 117 23.29 -4.77 -26.43
CA TYR A 117 24.41 -5.04 -25.53
C TYR A 117 24.00 -4.85 -24.07
N ASN A 118 23.37 -3.72 -23.75
CA ASN A 118 22.91 -3.44 -22.38
C ASN A 118 21.86 -4.46 -21.93
N LEU A 119 20.96 -4.87 -22.83
CA LEU A 119 19.92 -5.87 -22.55
C LEU A 119 20.53 -7.24 -22.20
N HIS A 120 21.45 -7.74 -23.04
CA HIS A 120 22.16 -8.99 -22.80
C HIS A 120 23.06 -8.90 -21.56
N HIS A 121 23.76 -7.78 -21.36
CA HIS A 121 24.58 -7.55 -20.17
C HIS A 121 23.73 -7.61 -18.89
N HIS A 122 22.60 -6.90 -18.82
CA HIS A 122 21.71 -6.92 -17.68
C HIS A 122 21.09 -8.30 -17.44
N GLN A 123 20.72 -9.04 -18.50
CA GLN A 123 20.25 -10.42 -18.37
C GLN A 123 21.35 -11.34 -17.81
N SER A 124 22.60 -11.21 -18.25
CA SER A 124 23.70 -12.05 -17.75
C SER A 124 23.93 -11.87 -16.25
N GLN A 125 23.71 -10.66 -15.72
CA GLN A 125 23.78 -10.38 -14.28
C GLN A 125 22.63 -11.06 -13.50
N GLN A 126 21.50 -11.39 -14.16
CA GLN A 126 20.37 -12.09 -13.53
C GLN A 126 20.68 -13.51 -13.09
N ILE A 127 21.69 -14.15 -13.70
CA ILE A 127 22.13 -15.51 -13.34
C ILE A 127 22.63 -15.52 -11.89
N ASN A 128 23.36 -14.46 -11.52
CA ASN A 128 23.95 -14.32 -10.19
C ASN A 128 23.04 -13.53 -9.24
N ASN A 129 22.15 -12.68 -9.77
CA ASN A 129 21.23 -11.87 -8.98
C ASN A 129 19.83 -11.80 -9.63
N PRO A 130 18.95 -12.77 -9.37
CA PRO A 130 17.67 -12.87 -10.03
C PRO A 130 16.73 -11.74 -9.60
N SER A 131 16.35 -10.89 -10.54
CA SER A 131 15.30 -9.88 -10.35
C SER A 131 13.90 -10.49 -10.45
N ILE A 132 12.93 -9.74 -9.96
CA ILE A 132 11.56 -10.17 -9.69
C ILE A 132 10.59 -9.92 -10.84
N SER A 133 11.01 -9.18 -11.87
CA SER A 133 10.21 -8.96 -13.08
C SER A 133 11.09 -8.84 -14.33
N PRO A 134 10.55 -9.12 -15.52
CA PRO A 134 11.25 -8.87 -16.77
C PRO A 134 11.68 -7.40 -16.90
N PHE A 135 10.85 -6.44 -16.50
CA PHE A 135 11.20 -5.01 -16.55
C PHE A 135 12.34 -4.65 -15.59
N ALA A 136 12.32 -5.16 -14.35
CA ALA A 136 13.45 -5.00 -13.42
C ALA A 136 14.72 -5.64 -14.00
N SER A 137 14.59 -6.79 -14.66
CA SER A 137 15.72 -7.49 -15.27
C SER A 137 16.45 -6.65 -16.31
N LEU A 138 15.72 -5.88 -17.11
CA LEU A 138 16.26 -5.08 -18.20
C LEU A 138 16.73 -3.69 -17.74
N SER A 139 16.32 -3.26 -16.55
CA SER A 139 16.75 -1.99 -15.95
C SER A 139 18.13 -2.03 -15.28
N GLY A 140 18.73 -3.22 -15.17
CA GLY A 140 19.97 -3.42 -14.39
C GLY A 140 19.78 -3.35 -12.87
N LEU A 141 18.54 -3.26 -12.38
CA LEU A 141 18.23 -3.34 -10.96
C LEU A 141 18.18 -4.81 -10.51
N THR A 142 19.09 -5.15 -9.61
CA THR A 142 19.05 -6.42 -8.87
C THR A 142 17.88 -6.44 -7.90
N HIS A 143 17.40 -7.62 -7.49
CA HIS A 143 16.37 -7.73 -6.46
C HIS A 143 16.74 -6.96 -5.18
N GLU A 144 17.95 -7.17 -4.66
CA GLU A 144 18.43 -6.51 -3.44
C GLU A 144 18.43 -4.98 -3.58
N ARG A 145 18.99 -4.44 -4.68
CA ARG A 145 19.00 -3.00 -4.98
C ARG A 145 17.60 -2.43 -5.21
N PHE A 146 16.69 -3.23 -5.74
CA PHE A 146 15.30 -2.87 -5.92
C PHE A 146 14.57 -2.80 -4.55
N MET A 147 14.82 -3.78 -3.67
CA MET A 147 14.33 -3.79 -2.28
C MET A 147 14.98 -2.69 -1.41
N SER A 148 16.22 -2.29 -1.67
CA SER A 148 16.95 -1.30 -0.86
C SER A 148 16.67 0.15 -1.26
N ASN A 149 16.47 0.43 -2.56
CA ASN A 149 16.04 1.75 -3.07
C ASN A 149 14.53 1.95 -2.98
N TYR A 150 13.83 0.97 -2.41
CA TYR A 150 12.40 0.93 -2.25
C TYR A 150 11.91 2.09 -1.38
N ASN A 151 11.15 3.01 -1.96
CA ASN A 151 10.47 4.06 -1.21
C ASN A 151 9.20 3.47 -0.57
N ALA A 152 8.92 3.83 0.69
CA ALA A 152 7.87 3.22 1.51
C ALA A 152 6.42 3.43 1.00
N THR A 153 6.23 4.20 -0.06
CA THR A 153 4.93 4.47 -0.68
C THR A 153 4.44 3.31 -1.56
N MET A 154 3.13 3.01 -1.51
CA MET A 154 2.44 1.92 -2.23
C MET A 154 2.85 1.73 -3.70
N GLY A 155 3.13 2.81 -4.43
CA GLY A 155 3.39 2.75 -5.87
C GLY A 155 4.64 1.97 -6.28
N SER A 156 5.63 1.82 -5.40
CA SER A 156 6.91 1.18 -5.78
C SER A 156 6.84 -0.35 -5.72
N TRP A 157 6.04 -0.93 -4.83
CA TRP A 157 5.91 -2.39 -4.65
C TRP A 157 4.92 -2.95 -5.67
N ASP A 158 3.84 -2.19 -5.92
CA ASP A 158 2.86 -2.48 -6.98
C ASP A 158 3.56 -2.62 -8.33
N LEU A 159 4.39 -1.63 -8.67
CA LEU A 159 5.15 -1.62 -9.93
C LEU A 159 6.20 -2.74 -10.00
N ALA A 160 6.82 -3.10 -8.87
CA ALA A 160 7.87 -4.12 -8.80
C ALA A 160 7.39 -5.51 -9.18
N TYR A 161 6.22 -5.85 -8.66
CA TYR A 161 5.71 -7.20 -8.60
C TYR A 161 4.38 -7.38 -9.32
N ASN A 162 3.80 -6.29 -9.84
CA ASN A 162 2.45 -6.24 -10.37
C ASN A 162 1.46 -6.90 -9.39
N LEU A 163 1.68 -6.65 -8.12
CA LEU A 163 0.95 -7.26 -7.03
C LEU A 163 -0.14 -6.29 -6.61
N ASP A 164 -1.36 -6.81 -6.55
CA ASP A 164 -2.44 -6.08 -5.91
C ASP A 164 -2.11 -5.89 -4.42
N PHE A 165 -1.70 -4.68 -4.04
CA PHE A 165 -1.50 -4.30 -2.64
C PHE A 165 -2.77 -3.88 -1.94
N SER A 166 -3.92 -4.19 -2.53
CA SER A 166 -5.15 -4.26 -1.78
C SER A 166 -4.89 -5.03 -0.47
N PRO A 167 -5.31 -4.49 0.68
CA PRO A 167 -5.21 -5.19 1.97
C PRO A 167 -5.90 -6.57 1.95
N LYS A 168 -6.71 -6.85 0.92
CA LYS A 168 -7.32 -8.15 0.64
C LYS A 168 -6.33 -9.22 0.17
N VAL A 169 -5.18 -8.83 -0.39
CA VAL A 169 -4.19 -9.74 -1.00
C VAL A 169 -2.88 -9.72 -0.22
N VAL A 170 -2.38 -8.53 0.13
CA VAL A 170 -1.21 -8.35 0.99
C VAL A 170 -1.63 -7.45 2.15
N PRO A 171 -1.52 -7.90 3.40
CA PRO A 171 -2.03 -7.17 4.55
C PRO A 171 -1.06 -6.04 4.94
N TYR A 172 -0.77 -5.12 4.02
CA TYR A 172 0.05 -3.93 4.24
C TYR A 172 -0.82 -2.79 4.79
N VAL A 173 -0.25 -1.95 5.64
CA VAL A 173 -0.95 -0.77 6.19
C VAL A 173 -0.23 0.50 5.77
N ASP A 174 -0.82 1.27 4.87
CA ASP A 174 -0.25 2.55 4.44
C ASP A 174 -0.84 3.71 5.25
N ILE A 175 -0.04 4.28 6.14
CA ILE A 175 -0.41 5.47 6.94
C ILE A 175 -0.07 6.77 6.17
N ASP A 176 0.86 6.71 5.22
CA ASP A 176 1.34 7.83 4.41
C ASP A 176 0.97 7.63 2.95
N CYS A 177 -0.30 7.32 2.68
CA CYS A 177 -0.79 7.21 1.32
C CYS A 177 -0.42 8.49 0.56
N ARG A 178 0.30 8.34 -0.55
CA ARG A 178 0.66 9.43 -1.46
C ARG A 178 0.26 9.08 -2.88
N ASP A 179 -0.12 10.10 -3.64
CA ASP A 179 -0.43 9.94 -5.06
C ASP A 179 0.85 9.78 -5.90
N HIS A 180 0.64 9.55 -7.19
CA HIS A 180 1.72 9.46 -8.18
C HIS A 180 2.50 10.79 -8.35
N THR A 181 1.97 11.91 -7.85
CA THR A 181 2.64 13.22 -7.82
C THR A 181 3.34 13.51 -6.49
N ASN A 182 3.39 12.52 -5.58
CA ASN A 182 3.94 12.62 -4.23
C ASN A 182 3.14 13.54 -3.26
N THR A 183 1.90 13.87 -3.62
CA THR A 183 0.93 14.58 -2.81
C THR A 183 0.30 13.62 -1.79
N ALA A 184 0.21 14.04 -0.53
CA ALA A 184 -0.38 13.22 0.53
C ALA A 184 -1.89 13.07 0.34
N TYR A 185 -2.38 11.85 0.52
CA TYR A 185 -3.80 11.54 0.64
C TYR A 185 -4.24 11.65 2.09
N HIS A 186 -5.47 12.11 2.27
CA HIS A 186 -6.12 12.08 3.57
C HIS A 186 -7.24 11.04 3.53
N LEU A 187 -7.31 10.20 4.57
CA LEU A 187 -8.39 9.22 4.72
C LEU A 187 -9.61 9.89 5.36
N ASN A 188 -10.80 9.48 4.93
CA ASN A 188 -12.04 9.93 5.53
C ASN A 188 -12.22 9.36 6.95
N SER A 189 -12.73 10.17 7.89
CA SER A 189 -12.94 9.76 9.29
C SER A 189 -14.36 9.33 9.64
N TYR A 190 -15.21 8.99 8.66
CA TYR A 190 -16.60 8.59 8.89
C TYR A 190 -16.75 7.54 10.00
N ALA A 191 -15.85 6.56 10.07
CA ALA A 191 -15.84 5.51 11.08
C ALA A 191 -15.66 6.08 12.50
N LEU A 192 -14.70 6.99 12.65
CA LEU A 192 -14.38 7.65 13.90
C LEU A 192 -15.48 8.63 14.31
N ASP A 193 -16.07 9.33 13.34
CA ASP A 193 -17.17 10.26 13.58
C ASP A 193 -18.45 9.51 13.96
N PHE A 194 -18.75 8.40 13.29
CA PHE A 194 -19.86 7.53 13.66
C PHE A 194 -19.69 6.98 15.08
N PHE A 195 -18.47 6.56 15.45
CA PHE A 195 -18.18 6.10 16.81
C PHE A 195 -18.43 7.20 17.86
N LYS A 196 -18.15 8.47 17.54
CA LYS A 196 -18.34 9.59 18.47
C LYS A 196 -19.77 10.09 18.54
N GLN A 197 -20.47 10.15 17.41
CA GLN A 197 -21.77 10.82 17.27
C GLN A 197 -22.94 9.84 17.19
N GLY A 198 -22.72 8.63 16.67
CA GLY A 198 -23.76 7.60 16.49
C GLY A 198 -24.83 7.93 15.46
N SER A 199 -24.59 8.89 14.55
CA SER A 199 -25.61 9.43 13.64
C SER A 199 -25.24 9.18 12.17
N GLU A 200 -26.05 8.39 11.47
CA GLU A 200 -25.93 8.14 10.03
C GLU A 200 -26.17 9.41 9.20
N GLN A 201 -27.17 10.22 9.59
CA GLN A 201 -27.50 11.48 8.90
C GLN A 201 -26.32 12.45 8.92
N SER A 202 -25.57 12.47 10.02
CA SER A 202 -24.35 13.27 10.15
C SER A 202 -23.22 12.77 9.25
N LEU A 203 -23.15 11.46 8.96
CA LEU A 203 -22.17 10.94 8.00
C LEU A 203 -22.50 11.35 6.56
N ILE A 204 -23.77 11.25 6.17
CA ILE A 204 -24.21 11.63 4.82
C ILE A 204 -24.01 13.13 4.61
N ALA A 205 -24.45 13.95 5.57
CA ALA A 205 -24.40 15.40 5.44
C ALA A 205 -22.99 15.99 5.66
N GLU A 206 -22.23 15.47 6.62
CA GLU A 206 -20.96 16.08 7.03
C GLU A 206 -19.72 15.30 6.56
N ASN A 207 -19.80 13.98 6.34
CA ASN A 207 -18.68 13.20 5.77
C ASN A 207 -18.80 12.96 4.26
N GLU A 208 -19.80 13.60 3.62
CA GLU A 208 -20.07 13.56 2.18
C GLU A 208 -20.25 12.13 1.64
N LEU A 209 -20.81 11.24 2.46
CA LEU A 209 -21.09 9.88 2.05
C LEU A 209 -22.35 9.79 1.20
N SER A 210 -22.31 8.93 0.19
CA SER A 210 -23.50 8.51 -0.54
C SER A 210 -24.43 7.72 0.40
N PRO A 211 -25.75 8.02 0.44
CA PRO A 211 -26.70 7.25 1.23
C PRO A 211 -26.71 5.75 0.87
N GLY A 212 -26.44 5.41 -0.39
CA GLY A 212 -26.40 4.01 -0.85
C GLY A 212 -25.17 3.24 -0.33
N ASP A 213 -24.07 3.94 -0.08
CA ASP A 213 -22.80 3.32 0.32
C ASP A 213 -22.59 3.33 1.84
N THR A 214 -23.26 4.24 2.54
CA THR A 214 -23.11 4.44 4.00
C THR A 214 -23.39 3.16 4.79
N TYR A 215 -24.45 2.43 4.45
CA TYR A 215 -24.78 1.16 5.11
C TYR A 215 -23.65 0.13 4.97
N ASN A 216 -23.10 -0.04 3.77
CA ASN A 216 -22.04 -1.02 3.52
C ASN A 216 -20.75 -0.65 4.26
N LEU A 217 -20.39 0.64 4.27
CA LEU A 217 -19.22 1.13 5.00
C LEU A 217 -19.33 0.88 6.51
N LEU A 218 -20.51 1.13 7.10
CA LEU A 218 -20.75 0.87 8.51
C LEU A 218 -20.80 -0.62 8.83
N LEU A 219 -21.39 -1.42 7.94
CA LEU A 219 -21.43 -2.88 8.06
C LEU A 219 -20.02 -3.48 8.04
N ASP A 220 -19.15 -3.03 7.13
CA ASP A 220 -17.77 -3.49 7.02
C ASP A 220 -16.99 -3.25 8.32
N ILE A 221 -17.08 -2.04 8.89
CA ILE A 221 -16.45 -1.72 10.18
C ILE A 221 -17.02 -2.60 11.30
N HIS A 222 -18.34 -2.78 11.34
CA HIS A 222 -18.98 -3.62 12.35
C HIS A 222 -18.49 -5.07 12.29
N LEU A 223 -18.37 -5.63 11.08
CA LEU A 223 -17.85 -6.98 10.86
C LEU A 223 -16.39 -7.11 11.28
N VAL A 224 -15.56 -6.11 10.97
CA VAL A 224 -14.16 -6.05 11.40
C VAL A 224 -14.06 -6.02 12.92
N LEU A 225 -14.78 -5.11 13.58
CA LEU A 225 -14.77 -5.00 15.05
C LEU A 225 -15.25 -6.29 15.71
N SER A 226 -16.27 -6.93 15.13
CA SER A 226 -16.78 -8.22 15.61
C SER A 226 -15.76 -9.36 15.43
N SER A 227 -15.03 -9.37 14.32
CA SER A 227 -13.95 -10.32 14.07
C SER A 227 -12.78 -10.13 15.04
N VAL A 228 -12.36 -8.88 15.26
CA VAL A 228 -11.32 -8.54 16.24
C VAL A 228 -11.75 -8.95 17.64
N LYS A 229 -13.00 -8.64 18.03
CA LYS A 229 -13.56 -9.04 19.33
C LYS A 229 -13.50 -10.56 19.51
N THR A 230 -14.03 -11.31 18.54
CA THR A 230 -14.03 -12.78 18.58
C THR A 230 -12.61 -13.37 18.63
N SER A 231 -11.63 -12.71 18.03
CA SER A 231 -10.23 -13.17 18.03
C SER A 231 -9.47 -12.85 19.34
N LEU A 232 -9.99 -11.94 20.16
CA LEU A 232 -9.42 -11.53 21.44
C LEU A 232 -10.04 -12.27 22.63
N GLU A 233 -11.24 -12.84 22.46
CA GLU A 233 -11.92 -13.74 23.41
C GLU A 233 -11.33 -15.16 23.35
#